data_AF-A0A9E3YCL1-F1
#
_entry.id   AF-A0A9E3YCL1-F1
#
_cell.length_a   1.000
_cell.length_b   1.000
_cell.length_c   1.000
_cell.angle_alpha   90.00
_cell.angle_beta   90.00
_cell.angle_gamma   90.00
#
_symmetry.space_group_name_H-M   'P 1'
#
loop_
_entity.id
_entity.type
_entity.pdbx_description
1 polymer ?
#
loop_
_entity_poly.entity_id
_entity_poly.type
_entity_poly.pdbx_seq_one_letter_code
_entity_poly.pdbx_strand_id
1 'polypeptide(L)'
;EKYWKYNPGDLDERALWPAYQEAYQVMLDRTATDDAPWFVVPCDKKWYARLAITELLIEALNRMNLSWPPADFDVDDEKKRLAKA
;
A
#
# COMPACT_ATOMS: atom_id res chain seq x y z
N GLU A 1 26.17 12.86 2.59
CA GLU A 1 25.06 13.30 1.70
C GLU A 1 23.63 13.15 2.27
N LYS A 2 23.39 12.68 3.51
CA LYS A 2 22.02 12.61 4.10
C LYS A 2 21.88 13.20 5.51
N TYR A 3 22.84 14.01 5.95
CA TYR A 3 22.88 14.54 7.32
C TYR A 3 21.64 15.34 7.72
N TRP A 4 21.00 16.02 6.76
CA TRP A 4 19.78 16.79 7.01
C TRP A 4 18.58 15.94 7.45
N LYS A 5 18.60 14.62 7.18
CA LYS A 5 17.54 13.68 7.61
C LYS A 5 17.83 13.02 8.95
N TYR A 6 19.06 13.13 9.44
CA TYR A 6 19.47 12.45 10.66
C TYR A 6 18.94 13.22 11.87
N ASN A 7 18.25 12.51 12.76
CA ASN A 7 17.83 13.04 14.05
C ASN A 7 18.56 12.27 15.16
N PRO A 8 19.34 12.92 16.03
CA PRO A 8 19.95 12.26 17.19
C PRO A 8 18.93 11.53 18.08
N GLY A 9 17.69 12.03 18.16
CA GLY A 9 16.62 11.41 18.94
C GLY A 9 16.26 9.98 18.48
N ASP A 10 16.58 9.60 17.24
CA ASP A 10 16.37 8.22 16.76
C ASP A 10 17.17 7.19 17.60
N LEU A 11 18.25 7.61 18.27
CA LEU A 11 19.03 6.77 19.18
C LEU A 11 18.33 6.59 20.55
N ASP A 12 17.66 7.62 21.04
CA ASP A 12 16.88 7.55 22.28
C ASP A 12 15.69 6.59 22.08
N GLU A 13 14.99 6.72 20.95
CA GLU A 13 13.90 5.82 20.59
C GLU A 13 14.37 4.37 20.36
N ARG A 14 15.59 4.19 19.83
CA ARG A 14 16.19 2.85 19.69
C ARG A 14 16.38 2.16 21.04
N ALA A 15 16.63 2.90 22.13
CA ALA A 15 16.73 2.30 23.46
C ALA A 15 15.38 1.74 23.93
N LEU A 16 14.26 2.26 23.41
CA LEU A 16 12.90 1.81 23.69
C LEU A 16 12.43 0.65 22.79
N TRP A 17 13.32 0.06 21.98
CA TRP A 17 12.98 -1.00 21.02
C TRP A 17 12.11 -2.13 21.62
N PRO A 18 12.40 -2.69 22.81
CA PRO A 18 11.53 -3.71 23.41
C PRO A 18 10.10 -3.21 23.68
N ALA A 19 9.94 -1.97 24.13
CA ALA A 19 8.63 -1.37 24.41
C ALA A 19 7.84 -1.12 23.12
N TYR A 20 8.52 -0.72 22.03
CA TYR A 20 7.89 -0.63 20.71
C TYR A 20 7.40 -1.99 20.22
N GLN A 21 8.19 -3.06 20.37
CA GLN A 21 7.77 -4.41 19.97
C GLN A 21 6.51 -4.86 20.73
N GLU A 22 6.46 -4.61 22.04
CA GLU A 22 5.26 -4.89 22.85
C GLU A 22 4.06 -4.08 22.39
N ALA A 23 4.23 -2.77 22.16
CA ALA A 23 3.16 -1.90 21.68
C ALA A 23 2.61 -2.34 20.31
N TYR A 24 3.49 -2.71 19.37
CA TYR A 24 3.08 -3.26 18.07
C TYR A 24 2.32 -4.58 18.23
N GLN A 25 2.77 -5.50 19.10
CA GLN A 25 2.07 -6.75 19.34
C GLN A 25 0.66 -6.50 19.89
N VAL A 26 0.51 -5.63 20.88
CA VAL A 26 -0.80 -5.27 21.44
C VAL A 26 -1.72 -4.66 20.39
N MET A 27 -1.19 -3.79 19.51
CA MET A 27 -1.95 -3.23 18.40
C MET A 27 -2.43 -4.32 17.44
N LEU A 28 -1.54 -5.24 17.02
CA LEU A 28 -1.88 -6.34 16.13
C LEU A 28 -2.98 -7.22 16.74
N ASP A 29 -2.81 -7.64 18.00
CA ASP A 29 -3.76 -8.52 18.70
C ASP A 29 -5.17 -7.91 18.83
N ARG A 30 -5.26 -6.58 18.94
CA ARG A 30 -6.52 -5.88 19.20
C ARG A 30 -7.22 -5.35 17.96
N THR A 31 -6.49 -5.16 16.86
CA THR A 31 -7.00 -4.39 15.71
C THR A 31 -6.88 -5.11 14.38
N ALA A 32 -6.17 -6.24 14.30
CA ALA A 32 -6.19 -7.09 13.12
C ALA A 32 -7.54 -7.83 13.05
N THR A 33 -8.44 -7.34 12.20
CA THR A 33 -9.78 -7.91 12.00
C THR A 33 -9.90 -8.45 10.58
N ASP A 34 -10.90 -9.29 10.31
CA ASP A 34 -11.12 -9.85 8.98
C ASP A 34 -11.43 -8.77 7.92
N ASP A 35 -12.18 -7.73 8.30
CA ASP A 35 -12.52 -6.61 7.43
C ASP A 35 -11.37 -5.61 7.24
N ALA A 36 -10.47 -5.51 8.22
CA ALA A 36 -9.30 -4.63 8.21
C ALA A 36 -8.06 -5.35 8.75
N PRO A 37 -7.46 -6.25 7.96
CA PRO A 37 -6.32 -7.03 8.41
C PRO A 37 -5.02 -6.23 8.42
N TRP A 38 -4.16 -6.50 9.41
CA TRP A 38 -2.76 -6.07 9.40
C TRP A 38 -1.86 -7.14 8.80
N PHE A 39 -0.84 -6.72 8.05
CA PHE A 39 0.18 -7.60 7.48
C PHE A 39 1.57 -7.22 8.00
N VAL A 40 2.30 -8.17 8.58
CA VAL A 40 3.70 -7.97 8.99
C VAL A 40 4.62 -8.33 7.82
N VAL A 41 5.29 -7.33 7.25
CA VAL A 41 6.15 -7.50 6.06
C VAL A 41 7.64 -7.40 6.45
N PRO A 42 8.47 -8.41 6.14
CA PRO A 42 9.92 -8.33 6.31
C PRO A 42 10.54 -7.19 5.47
N CYS A 43 11.18 -6.21 6.14
CA CYS A 43 11.60 -4.96 5.50
C CYS A 43 13.11 -4.74 5.35
N ASP A 44 13.96 -5.65 5.84
CA ASP A 44 15.42 -5.52 5.71
C ASP A 44 15.88 -5.43 4.25
N LYS A 45 15.21 -6.18 3.36
CA LYS A 45 15.42 -6.13 1.91
C LYS A 45 14.36 -5.24 1.26
N LYS A 46 14.74 -3.99 0.95
CA LYS A 46 13.82 -2.99 0.37
C LYS A 46 13.08 -3.46 -0.89
N TRP A 47 13.73 -4.22 -1.77
CA TRP A 47 13.08 -4.72 -2.99
C TRP A 47 11.96 -5.71 -2.67
N TYR A 48 12.18 -6.56 -1.65
CA TYR A 48 11.22 -7.57 -1.23
C TYR A 48 10.01 -6.93 -0.57
N ALA A 49 10.23 -5.98 0.34
CA ALA A 49 9.14 -5.23 0.97
C ALA A 49 8.24 -4.54 -0.07
N ARG A 50 8.86 -3.90 -1.09
CA ARG A 50 8.12 -3.27 -2.20
C ARG A 50 7.30 -4.29 -2.99
N LEU A 51 7.88 -5.45 -3.30
CA LEU A 51 7.17 -6.54 -3.97
C LEU A 51 5.98 -7.01 -3.15
N ALA A 52 6.20 -7.41 -1.90
CA ALA A 52 5.15 -7.93 -1.02
C ALA A 52 3.99 -6.95 -0.83
N ILE A 53 4.29 -5.67 -0.57
CA ILE A 53 3.25 -4.63 -0.45
C ILE A 53 2.47 -4.44 -1.75
N THR A 54 3.16 -4.49 -2.90
CA THR A 54 2.50 -4.33 -4.22
C THR A 54 1.55 -5.49 -4.50
N GLU A 55 1.96 -6.73 -4.21
CA GLU A 55 1.10 -7.90 -4.37
C GLU A 55 -0.14 -7.85 -3.46
N LEU A 56 0.03 -7.46 -2.18
CA LEU A 56 -1.10 -7.28 -1.25
C LEU A 56 -2.12 -6.25 -1.76
N LEU A 57 -1.65 -5.13 -2.32
CA LEU A 57 -2.51 -4.10 -2.90
C LEU A 57 -3.22 -4.59 -4.16
N ILE A 58 -2.52 -5.30 -5.05
CA ILE A 58 -3.11 -5.88 -6.26
C ILE A 58 -4.19 -6.89 -5.89
N GLU A 59 -3.93 -7.78 -4.93
CA GLU A 59 -4.91 -8.75 -4.45
C GLU A 59 -6.16 -8.08 -3.86
N ALA A 60 -5.97 -7.04 -3.03
CA ALA A 60 -7.07 -6.26 -2.48
C ALA A 60 -7.93 -5.61 -3.59
N LEU A 61 -7.31 -4.97 -4.57
CA LEU A 61 -8.00 -4.32 -5.69
C LEU A 61 -8.70 -5.33 -6.61
N ASN A 62 -8.08 -6.48 -6.87
CA ASN A 62 -8.68 -7.53 -7.70
C ASN A 62 -9.94 -8.11 -7.06
N ARG A 63 -9.97 -8.26 -5.73
CA ARG A 63 -11.18 -8.71 -5.00
C ARG A 63 -12.36 -7.77 -5.14
N MET A 64 -12.13 -6.49 -5.40
CA MET A 64 -13.20 -5.51 -5.66
C MET A 64 -13.84 -5.68 -7.04
N ASN A 65 -13.26 -6.50 -7.93
CA ASN A 65 -13.75 -6.77 -9.28
C ASN A 65 -14.08 -5.49 -10.07
N LEU A 66 -13.16 -4.52 -10.03
CA LEU A 66 -13.34 -3.23 -10.68
C LEU A 66 -13.23 -3.36 -12.20
N SER A 67 -14.07 -2.64 -12.92
CA SER A 67 -14.02 -2.52 -14.38
C SER A 67 -14.17 -1.06 -14.81
N TRP A 68 -13.76 -0.77 -16.04
CA TRP A 68 -14.02 0.54 -16.63
C TRP A 68 -15.52 0.73 -16.82
N PRO A 69 -16.05 1.94 -16.58
CA PRO A 69 -17.44 2.23 -16.89
C PRO A 69 -17.69 2.06 -18.40
N PRO A 70 -18.88 1.59 -18.79
CA PRO A 70 -19.24 1.53 -20.20
C PRO A 70 -19.33 2.96 -20.77
N ALA A 71 -19.10 3.10 -22.07
CA ALA A 71 -19.39 4.35 -22.76
C ALA A 71 -20.90 4.63 -22.70
N ASP A 72 -21.27 5.90 -22.51
CA ASP A 72 -22.64 6.40 -22.61
C ASP A 72 -23.00 6.86 -24.03
N PHE A 73 -22.08 6.67 -24.98
CA PHE A 73 -22.22 6.97 -26.41
C PHE A 73 -21.78 5.78 -27.28
N ASP A 74 -22.17 5.81 -28.56
CA ASP A 74 -21.69 4.86 -29.55
C ASP A 74 -20.26 5.21 -30.00
N VAL A 75 -19.32 4.37 -29.60
CA VAL A 75 -17.89 4.57 -29.86
C VAL A 75 -17.56 4.52 -31.36
N ASP A 76 -18.26 3.69 -32.13
CA ASP A 76 -17.98 3.54 -33.56
C ASP A 76 -18.49 4.73 -34.36
N ASP A 77 -19.62 5.31 -33.96
CA ASP A 77 -20.12 6.54 -34.55
C ASP A 77 -19.24 7.74 -34.24
N GLU A 78 -18.73 7.89 -33.00
CA GLU A 78 -17.78 8.95 -32.67
C GLU A 78 -16.44 8.78 -33.41
N LYS A 79 -15.96 7.55 -33.62
CA LYS A 79 -14.78 7.29 -34.47
C LYS A 79 -15.01 7.72 -35.91
N LYS A 80 -16.19 7.47 -36.48
CA LYS A 80 -16.54 7.93 -37.85
C LYS A 80 -16.61 9.45 -37.93
N ARG A 81 -17.10 10.14 -36.89
CA ARG A 81 -17.12 11.62 -36.82
C ARG A 81 -15.71 12.18 -36.78
N LEU A 82 -14.84 11.62 -35.95
CA LEU A 82 -13.43 12.02 -35.84
C LEU A 82 -12.68 11.88 -37.17
N ALA A 83 -12.89 10.78 -37.90
CA ALA A 83 -12.23 10.54 -39.19
C ALA A 83 -12.64 11.51 -40.31
N LYS A 84 -13.74 12.26 -40.12
CA LYS A 84 -14.25 13.27 -41.08
C LYS A 84 -13.90 14.71 -40.69
N ALA A 85 -13.36 14.93 -39.49
CA ALA A 85 -12.89 16.23 -39.01
C ALA A 85 -11.45 16.48 -39.48
#